data_AF-A0AB36MEU1-F1
#
_entry.id   AF-A0AB36MEU1-F1
#
_cell.length_a   1.000
_cell.length_b   1.000
_cell.length_c   1.000
_cell.angle_alpha   90.00
_cell.angle_beta   90.00
_cell.angle_gamma   90.00
#
_symmetry.space_group_name_H-M   'P 1'
#
loop_
_entity.id
_entity.type
_entity.pdbx_description
1 polymer ?
#
loop_
_entity_poly.entity_id
_entity_poly.type
_entity_poly.pdbx_seq_one_letter_code
_entity_poly.pdbx_strand_id
1 'polypeptide(L)'
;MKKMSDLEYHYGLKMRIYPSTNQKKIIKINGNIARTVYNKMVAIDQELYKLKQVKLPIDIVKERIKELKSRKNARNLSNHYQYMQDKNIDSLAKANAIQNYQKA
;
A
#
# COMPACT_ATOMS: atom_id res chain seq x y z
N MET A 1 1.25 -16.86 -31.13
CA MET A 1 0.55 -17.65 -30.09
C MET A 1 -0.91 -17.22 -30.10
N LYS A 2 -1.87 -18.15 -30.19
CA LYS A 2 -3.31 -17.83 -30.11
C LYS A 2 -3.65 -17.28 -28.72
N LYS A 3 -4.56 -16.30 -28.61
CA LYS A 3 -5.08 -15.86 -27.31
C LYS A 3 -6.07 -16.90 -26.79
N MET A 4 -6.30 -16.95 -25.47
CA MET A 4 -7.26 -17.87 -24.86
C MET A 4 -8.67 -17.73 -25.46
N SER A 5 -9.03 -16.51 -25.90
CA SER A 5 -10.28 -16.18 -26.60
C SER A 5 -10.43 -16.84 -27.97
N ASP A 6 -9.32 -17.26 -28.57
CA ASP A 6 -9.28 -17.81 -29.93
C ASP A 6 -9.29 -19.35 -29.91
N LEU A 7 -9.50 -19.96 -28.73
CA LEU A 7 -9.57 -21.41 -28.53
C LEU A 7 -11.03 -21.88 -28.56
N GLU A 8 -11.27 -22.99 -29.24
CA GLU A 8 -12.60 -23.57 -29.44
C GLU A 8 -13.24 -24.11 -28.15
N TYR A 9 -12.42 -24.51 -27.18
CA TYR A 9 -12.86 -25.04 -25.89
C TYR A 9 -12.24 -24.27 -24.73
N HIS A 10 -13.08 -23.90 -23.76
CA HIS A 10 -12.69 -23.17 -22.55
C HIS A 10 -12.83 -24.11 -21.34
N TYR A 11 -11.73 -24.76 -20.95
CA TYR A 11 -11.71 -25.58 -19.74
C TYR A 11 -11.18 -24.77 -18.56
N GLY A 12 -11.94 -24.72 -17.48
CA GLY A 12 -11.56 -24.07 -16.23
C GLY A 12 -11.35 -25.09 -15.11
N LEU A 13 -10.30 -24.91 -14.31
CA LEU A 13 -10.08 -25.68 -13.10
C LEU A 13 -10.70 -24.96 -11.90
N LYS A 14 -11.59 -25.64 -11.16
CA LYS A 14 -12.11 -25.13 -9.88
C LYS A 14 -11.38 -25.78 -8.73
N MET A 15 -10.49 -25.03 -8.09
CA MET A 15 -9.75 -25.48 -6.89
C MET A 15 -10.16 -24.70 -5.64
N ARG A 16 -10.06 -25.37 -4.49
CA ARG A 16 -10.17 -24.76 -3.17
C ARG A 16 -8.90 -25.05 -2.37
N ILE A 17 -8.31 -24.01 -1.80
CA ILE A 17 -7.09 -24.11 -1.01
C ILE A 17 -7.45 -23.82 0.45
N TYR A 18 -6.97 -24.66 1.36
CA TYR A 18 -7.12 -24.49 2.80
C TYR A 18 -5.76 -24.15 3.41
N PRO A 19 -5.49 -22.87 3.74
CA PRO A 19 -4.20 -22.50 4.25
C PRO A 19 -3.95 -23.08 5.65
N SER A 20 -2.71 -23.46 5.92
CA SER A 20 -2.27 -23.85 7.26
C SER A 20 -2.38 -22.69 8.25
N THR A 21 -2.33 -22.97 9.55
CA THR A 21 -2.38 -21.94 10.60
C THR A 21 -1.28 -20.88 10.41
N ASN A 22 -0.08 -21.29 9.98
CA ASN A 22 1.02 -20.36 9.70
C ASN A 22 0.75 -19.50 8.46
N GLN A 23 0.22 -20.10 7.38
CA GLN A 23 -0.17 -19.33 6.18
C GLN A 23 -1.27 -18.32 6.49
N LYS A 24 -2.28 -18.69 7.30
CA LYS A 24 -3.34 -17.76 7.75
C LYS A 24 -2.77 -16.56 8.52
N LYS A 25 -1.77 -16.79 9.40
CA LYS A 25 -1.08 -15.70 10.12
C LYS A 25 -0.38 -14.75 9.14
N ILE A 26 0.36 -15.28 8.17
CA ILE A 26 1.07 -14.48 7.15
C ILE A 26 0.07 -13.65 6.32
N ILE A 27 -1.02 -14.27 5.86
CA ILE A 27 -2.08 -13.58 5.11
C ILE A 27 -2.67 -12.44 5.94
N LYS A 28 -2.96 -12.69 7.21
CA LYS A 28 -3.50 -11.67 8.14
C LYS A 28 -2.52 -10.50 8.31
N ILE A 29 -1.24 -10.78 8.54
CA ILE A 29 -0.20 -9.74 8.68
C ILE A 29 -0.15 -8.88 7.42
N ASN A 30 -0.09 -9.50 6.24
CA ASN A 30 -0.02 -8.77 4.98
C ASN A 30 -1.27 -7.95 4.68
N GLY A 31 -2.46 -8.50 4.96
CA GLY A 31 -3.72 -7.75 4.85
C GLY A 31 -3.77 -6.54 5.78
N ASN A 32 -3.30 -6.69 7.02
CA ASN A 32 -3.22 -5.59 7.98
C ASN A 32 -2.21 -4.51 7.54
N ILE A 33 -1.06 -4.91 6.97
CA ILE A 33 -0.08 -3.97 6.44
C ILE A 33 -0.65 -3.20 5.26
N ALA A 34 -1.31 -3.87 4.31
CA ALA A 34 -1.95 -3.20 3.18
C ALA A 34 -2.96 -2.13 3.64
N ARG A 35 -3.82 -2.48 4.62
CA ARG A 35 -4.77 -1.53 5.23
C ARG A 35 -4.05 -0.38 5.94
N THR A 36 -2.98 -0.68 6.67
CA THR A 36 -2.18 0.33 7.37
C THR A 36 -1.56 1.31 6.39
N VAL A 37 -0.95 0.82 5.30
CA VAL A 37 -0.37 1.64 4.24
C VAL A 37 -1.42 2.59 3.67
N TYR A 38 -2.60 2.08 3.31
CA TYR A 38 -3.71 2.90 2.82
C TYR A 38 -4.09 4.00 3.82
N ASN A 39 -4.33 3.63 5.08
CA ASN A 39 -4.70 4.58 6.14
C ASN A 39 -3.63 5.66 6.35
N LYS A 40 -2.34 5.29 6.27
CA LYS A 40 -1.24 6.26 6.40
C LYS A 40 -1.19 7.21 5.20
N MET A 41 -1.47 6.75 3.99
CA MET A 41 -1.56 7.64 2.82
C MET A 41 -2.71 8.64 2.96
N VAL A 42 -3.89 8.19 3.37
CA VAL A 42 -5.04 9.06 3.65
C VAL A 42 -4.69 10.10 4.71
N ALA A 43 -4.08 9.67 5.82
CA ALA A 43 -3.70 10.57 6.91
C ALA A 43 -2.68 11.63 6.46
N ILE A 44 -1.69 11.26 5.64
CA ILE A 44 -0.72 12.19 5.06
C ILE A 44 -1.43 13.24 4.19
N ASP A 45 -2.38 12.82 3.34
CA ASP A 45 -3.10 13.75 2.47
C ASP A 45 -4.03 14.69 3.25
N GLN A 46 -4.66 14.20 4.32
CA GLN A 46 -5.44 15.05 5.24
C GLN A 46 -4.55 16.08 5.95
N GLU A 47 -3.36 15.68 6.40
CA GLU A 47 -2.39 16.58 7.04
C GLU A 47 -1.88 17.62 6.04
N LEU A 48 -1.52 17.20 4.82
CA LEU A 48 -1.11 18.09 3.74
C LEU A 48 -2.20 19.10 3.39
N TYR A 49 -3.47 18.68 3.37
CA TYR A 49 -4.60 19.56 3.11
C TYR A 49 -4.70 20.66 4.18
N LYS A 50 -4.63 20.30 5.47
CA LYS A 50 -4.66 21.26 6.58
C LYS A 50 -3.47 22.23 6.52
N LEU A 51 -2.27 21.72 6.28
CA LEU A 51 -1.06 22.56 6.20
C LEU A 51 -1.10 23.53 5.02
N LYS A 52 -1.69 23.14 3.88
CA LYS A 52 -1.89 24.03 2.73
C LYS A 52 -2.90 25.15 2.98
N GLN A 53 -3.81 24.99 3.95
CA GLN A 53 -4.74 26.07 4.33
C GLN A 53 -4.05 27.19 5.11
N VAL A 54 -2.89 26.91 5.72
CA VAL A 54 -2.07 27.91 6.38
C VAL A 54 -1.43 28.78 5.30
N LYS A 55 -2.03 29.94 5.03
CA LYS A 55 -1.60 30.90 3.98
C LYS A 55 -0.29 31.63 4.31
N LEU A 56 0.26 31.41 5.50
CA LEU A 56 1.49 32.07 5.97
C LEU A 56 2.70 31.16 5.69
N PRO A 57 3.77 31.70 5.07
CA PRO A 57 4.94 30.92 4.69
C PRO A 57 5.87 30.70 5.89
N ILE A 58 5.42 29.92 6.87
CA ILE A 58 6.20 29.51 8.04
C ILE A 58 7.17 28.40 7.60
N ASP A 59 8.46 28.54 7.88
CA ASP A 59 9.47 27.59 7.40
C ASP A 59 9.27 26.17 7.95
N ILE A 60 8.84 26.05 9.22
CA ILE A 60 8.45 24.77 9.84
C ILE A 60 7.34 24.09 9.03
N VAL A 61 6.34 24.85 8.55
CA VAL A 61 5.24 24.31 7.75
C VAL A 61 5.74 23.85 6.38
N LYS A 62 6.65 24.61 5.74
CA LYS A 62 7.26 24.22 4.46
C LYS A 62 8.08 22.94 4.59
N GLU A 63 8.88 22.83 5.64
CA GLU A 63 9.68 21.64 5.94
C GLU A 63 8.77 20.42 6.16
N ARG A 64 7.71 20.58 6.95
CA ARG A 64 6.75 19.50 7.18
C ARG A 64 6.05 19.06 5.89
N ILE A 65 5.65 20.00 5.03
CA ILE A 65 5.06 19.66 3.73
C ILE A 65 6.06 18.89 2.86
N LYS A 66 7.33 19.29 2.85
CA LYS A 66 8.40 18.60 2.10
C LYS A 66 8.60 17.17 2.61
N GLU A 67 8.63 17.00 3.92
CA GLU A 67 8.74 15.69 4.58
C GLU A 67 7.54 14.78 4.26
N LEU A 68 6.31 15.29 4.38
CA LEU A 68 5.11 14.51 4.09
C LEU A 68 5.04 14.07 2.61
N LYS A 69 5.43 14.95 1.69
CA LYS A 69 5.54 14.61 0.26
C LYS A 69 6.58 13.53 0.01
N SER A 70 7.74 13.59 0.65
CA SER A 70 8.79 12.56 0.46
C SER A 70 8.36 11.22 1.06
N ARG A 71 7.64 11.22 2.18
CA ARG A 71 7.15 10.02 2.87
C ARG A 71 6.09 9.25 2.08
N LYS A 72 5.34 9.90 1.18
CA LYS A 72 4.28 9.27 0.38
C LYS A 72 4.80 8.21 -0.61
N ASN A 73 6.11 8.13 -0.84
CA ASN A 73 6.71 7.03 -1.61
C ASN A 73 6.70 5.71 -0.81
N ALA A 74 6.37 4.59 -1.46
CA ALA A 74 6.36 3.24 -0.86
C ALA A 74 7.59 2.89 -0.03
N ARG A 75 8.78 3.18 -0.58
CA ARG A 75 10.05 2.87 0.08
C ARG A 75 10.23 3.73 1.32
N ASN A 76 9.95 5.03 1.20
CA ASN A 76 10.12 5.98 2.31
C ASN A 76 9.10 5.74 3.41
N LEU A 77 7.86 5.39 3.08
CA LEU A 77 6.85 5.00 4.04
C LEU A 77 7.27 3.75 4.83
N SER A 78 7.77 2.73 4.13
CA SER A 78 8.26 1.50 4.76
C SER A 78 9.52 1.72 5.60
N ASN A 79 10.39 2.65 5.21
CA ASN A 79 11.58 3.00 5.99
C ASN A 79 11.22 3.82 7.23
N HIS A 80 10.20 4.65 7.15
CA HIS A 80 9.73 5.46 8.27
C HIS A 80 9.08 4.60 9.36
N TYR A 81 8.37 3.54 8.97
CA TYR A 81 7.73 2.61 9.91
C TYR A 81 8.47 1.29 9.96
N GLN A 82 9.38 1.14 10.93
CA GLN A 82 10.26 -0.03 11.05
C GLN A 82 9.52 -1.38 11.05
N TYR A 83 8.32 -1.44 11.65
CA TYR A 83 7.49 -2.65 11.64
C TYR A 83 7.06 -3.10 10.25
N MET A 84 7.11 -2.24 9.23
CA MET A 84 6.80 -2.58 7.83
C MET A 84 7.94 -3.32 7.12
N GLN A 85 9.11 -3.44 7.75
CA GLN A 85 10.29 -4.14 7.22
C GLN A 85 10.40 -5.59 7.72
N ASP A 86 9.42 -6.11 8.47
CA ASP A 86 9.42 -7.49 8.92
C ASP A 86 9.47 -8.48 7.73
N LYS A 87 10.24 -9.56 7.89
CA LYS A 87 10.45 -10.59 6.85
C LYS A 87 9.17 -11.28 6.37
N ASN A 88 8.13 -11.31 7.19
CA ASN A 88 6.85 -11.93 6.85
C ASN A 88 5.93 -10.98 6.06
N ILE A 89 6.35 -9.73 5.89
CA ILE A 89 5.63 -8.72 5.12
C ILE A 89 6.12 -8.76 3.68
N ASP A 90 5.20 -9.07 2.79
CA ASP A 90 5.38 -9.07 1.36
C ASP A 90 5.55 -7.63 0.84
N SER A 91 6.59 -7.44 0.03
CA SER A 91 6.85 -6.18 -0.65
C SER A 91 5.75 -5.85 -1.66
N LEU A 92 5.15 -6.85 -2.31
CA LEU A 92 4.07 -6.67 -3.26
C LEU A 92 2.78 -6.21 -2.57
N ALA A 93 2.47 -6.72 -1.38
CA ALA A 93 1.32 -6.27 -0.60
C ALA A 93 1.38 -4.75 -0.33
N LYS A 94 2.57 -4.23 -0.01
CA LYS A 94 2.79 -2.78 0.18
C LYS A 94 2.66 -1.99 -1.12
N ALA A 95 3.28 -2.46 -2.19
CA ALA A 95 3.24 -1.79 -3.49
C ALA A 95 1.82 -1.72 -4.06
N ASN A 96 1.09 -2.83 -4.01
CA ASN A 96 -0.30 -2.92 -4.47
C ASN A 96 -1.23 -2.02 -3.66
N ALA A 97 -1.05 -1.93 -2.34
CA ALA A 97 -1.85 -1.03 -1.50
C ALA A 97 -1.69 0.44 -1.91
N ILE A 98 -0.48 0.84 -2.31
CA ILE A 98 -0.19 2.21 -2.77
C ILE A 98 -0.77 2.45 -4.15
N GLN A 99 -0.62 1.48 -5.06
CA GLN A 99 -1.23 1.57 -6.38
C GLN A 99 -2.75 1.67 -6.29
N ASN A 100 -3.38 0.88 -5.40
CA ASN A 100 -4.82 0.95 -5.15
C ASN A 100 -5.24 2.29 -4.58
N TYR A 101 -4.45 2.86 -3.65
CA TYR A 101 -4.69 4.20 -3.14
C TYR A 101 -4.63 5.27 -4.25
N GLN A 102 -3.68 5.17 -5.16
CA GLN A 102 -3.51 6.14 -6.25
C GLN A 102 -4.60 6.05 -7.32
N LYS A 103 -5.24 4.89 -7.47
CA LYS A 103 -6.33 4.65 -8.42
C LYS A 103 -7.71 4.97 -7.85
N ALA A 104 -7.84 5.06 -6.53
CA ALA A 104 -9.08 5.39 -5.83
C ALA A 104 -9.37 6.89 -5.91
#